data_AF-A0A954BJM5-F1
#
_entry.id   AF-A0A954BJM5-F1
#
_cell.length_a   1.000
_cell.length_b   1.000
_cell.length_c   1.000
_cell.angle_alpha   90.00
_cell.angle_beta   90.00
_cell.angle_gamma   90.00
#
_symmetry.space_group_name_H-M   'P 1'
#
loop_
_entity.id
_entity.type
_entity.pdbx_description
1 polymer ?
#
loop_
_entity_poly.entity_id
_entity_poly.type
_entity_poly.pdbx_seq_one_letter_code
_entity_poly.pdbx_strand_id
1 'polypeptide(L)' 'MSTIDPARLAAFIASRICHDLVSPVSSVTNALDLLAEPGEHEMKEQAKALLQEGADKAAARIQFLRYAFGSIGL' A
#
# COMPACT_ATOMS: atom_id res chain seq x y z
N MET A 1 4.29 -23.28 -27.14
CA MET A 1 4.17 -22.16 -26.19
C MET A 1 3.36 -22.67 -25.00
N SER A 2 3.94 -22.81 -23.81
CA SER A 2 3.19 -23.31 -22.64
C SER A 2 2.25 -22.21 -22.16
N THR A 3 0.95 -22.52 -22.13
CA THR A 3 -0.09 -21.61 -21.63
C THR A 3 -0.02 -21.55 -20.10
N ILE A 4 -0.04 -20.35 -19.53
CA ILE A 4 -0.14 -20.17 -18.08
C ILE A 4 -1.59 -20.46 -17.66
N ASP A 5 -1.76 -21.31 -16.65
CA ASP A 5 -3.07 -21.56 -16.04
C ASP A 5 -3.67 -20.26 -15.46
N PRO A 6 -4.94 -19.92 -15.78
CA PRO A 6 -5.56 -18.68 -15.31
C PRO A 6 -5.57 -18.50 -13.79
N ALA A 7 -5.80 -19.58 -13.02
CA ALA A 7 -5.80 -19.49 -11.56
C ALA A 7 -4.40 -19.18 -11.02
N ARG A 8 -3.37 -19.77 -11.63
CA ARG A 8 -1.97 -19.45 -11.32
C ARG A 8 -1.61 -18.00 -11.66
N LEU A 9 -2.08 -17.47 -12.79
CA LEU A 9 -1.89 -16.07 -13.14
C LEU A 9 -2.56 -15.14 -12.12
N ALA A 10 -3.81 -15.43 -11.74
CA ALA A 10 -4.53 -14.66 -10.72
C ALA A 10 -3.79 -14.67 -9.37
N ALA A 11 -3.23 -15.80 -8.94
CA ALA A 11 -2.44 -15.91 -7.73
C ALA A 11 -1.17 -15.03 -7.78
N PHE A 12 -0.47 -14.97 -8.92
CA PHE A 12 0.69 -14.09 -9.08
C PHE A 12 0.32 -12.61 -9.04
N ILE A 13 -0.78 -12.21 -9.67
CA ILE A 13 -1.28 -10.83 -9.62
C ILE A 13 -1.66 -10.46 -8.18
N ALA A 14 -2.40 -11.33 -7.47
CA ALA A 14 -2.77 -11.10 -6.07
C ALA A 14 -1.53 -10.97 -5.17
N SER A 15 -0.54 -11.84 -5.34
CA SER A 15 0.74 -11.77 -4.61
C SER A 15 1.46 -10.44 -4.86
N ARG A 16 1.47 -9.96 -6.11
CA ARG A 16 2.08 -8.68 -6.47
C ARG A 16 1.36 -7.48 -5.86
N ILE A 17 0.02 -7.49 -5.88
CA ILE A 17 -0.80 -6.47 -5.23
C ILE A 17 -0.48 -6.40 -3.73
N CYS A 18 -0.47 -7.54 -3.05
CA CYS A 18 -0.12 -7.58 -1.63
C CYS A 18 1.30 -7.06 -1.37
N HIS A 19 2.29 -7.54 -2.14
CA HIS A 19 3.68 -7.10 -2.02
C HIS A 19 3.82 -5.58 -2.12
N ASP A 20 3.21 -4.96 -3.13
CA ASP A 20 3.35 -3.53 -3.41
C ASP A 20 2.64 -2.64 -2.37
N LEU A 21 1.64 -3.18 -1.66
CA LEU A 21 0.88 -2.45 -0.63
C LEU A 21 1.42 -2.65 0.79
N VAL A 22 2.13 -3.74 1.07
CA VAL A 22 2.64 -4.05 2.43
C VAL A 22 3.45 -2.90 3.03
N SER A 23 4.40 -2.34 2.27
CA SER A 23 5.29 -1.29 2.77
C SER A 23 4.56 0.03 3.11
N PRO A 24 3.76 0.65 2.21
CA PRO A 24 3.08 1.89 2.54
C PRO A 24 1.99 1.70 3.61
N VAL A 25 1.30 0.54 3.64
CA VAL A 25 0.32 0.24 4.70
C VAL A 25 1.00 0.10 6.06
N SER A 26 2.15 -0.59 6.14
CA SER A 26 2.92 -0.68 7.38
C SER A 26 3.42 0.68 7.85
N SER A 27 3.80 1.57 6.94
CA SER A 27 4.23 2.93 7.31
C SER A 27 3.08 3.73 7.94
N VAL A 28 1.86 3.61 7.41
CA VAL A 28 0.64 4.20 7.98
C VAL A 28 0.38 3.67 9.38
N THR A 29 0.39 2.35 9.58
CA THR A 29 0.16 1.74 10.90
C THR A 29 1.20 2.19 11.92
N ASN A 30 2.48 2.15 11.57
CA ASN A 30 3.56 2.57 12.48
C ASN A 30 3.43 4.05 12.86
N ALA A 31 3.01 4.92 11.92
CA ALA A 31 2.77 6.32 12.21
C ALA A 31 1.60 6.55 13.16
N LEU A 32 0.53 5.74 13.04
CA LEU A 32 -0.60 5.77 13.98
C LEU A 32 -0.19 5.32 15.38
N ASP A 33 0.64 4.29 15.49
CA ASP A 33 1.19 3.82 16.76
C ASP A 33 2.02 4.92 17.44
N LEU A 34 2.91 5.58 16.68
CA LEU A 34 3.70 6.71 17.16
C LEU A 34 2.84 7.91 17.62
N LEU A 35 1.71 8.16 16.96
CA LEU A 35 0.78 9.23 17.34
C LEU A 35 0.00 8.91 18.63
N ALA A 36 -0.16 7.63 18.96
CA ALA A 36 -0.82 7.17 20.18
C ALA A 36 0.09 7.25 21.41
N GLU A 37 1.41 7.24 21.21
CA GLU A 37 2.38 7.35 22.30
C GLU A 37 2.48 8.78 22.86
N PRO A 38 2.72 8.94 24.17
CA PRO A 38 3.08 10.23 24.75
C PRO A 38 4.40 10.71 24.14
N GLY A 39 4.37 11.87 23.49
CA GLY A 39 5.55 12.44 22.83
C GLY A 39 5.47 13.95 22.70
N GLU A 40 6.64 14.57 22.54
CA GLU A 40 6.77 16.00 22.29
C GLU A 40 6.17 16.40 20.94
N HIS A 41 5.90 17.70 20.77
CA HIS A 41 5.27 18.24 19.57
C HIS A 41 6.03 17.85 18.29
N GLU A 42 7.36 17.90 18.31
CA GLU A 42 8.19 17.55 17.15
C GLU A 42 8.02 16.09 16.72
N MET A 43 7.97 15.15 17.67
CA MET A 43 7.75 13.73 17.38
C MET A 43 6.38 13.49 16.74
N LYS A 44 5.35 14.21 17.21
CA LYS A 44 4.00 14.12 16.64
C LYS A 44 3.94 14.68 15.22
N GLU A 45 4.66 15.76 14.93
CA GLU A 45 4.73 16.30 13.57
C GLU A 45 5.47 15.35 12.61
N GLN A 46 6.56 14.71 13.06
CA GLN A 46 7.24 13.67 12.29
C GLN A 46 6.32 12.47 12.01
N ALA A 47 5.56 12.01 13.01
CA ALA A 47 4.61 10.92 12.83
C ALA A 47 3.48 11.29 11.86
N LYS A 48 2.96 12.53 11.90
CA LYS A 48 1.99 13.03 10.92
C LYS A 48 2.57 13.06 9.50
N ALA A 49 3.81 13.50 9.35
CA ALA A 49 4.49 13.51 8.05
C ALA A 49 4.64 12.08 7.49
N LEU A 50 5.06 11.13 8.34
CA LEU A 50 5.16 9.72 7.98
C LEU A 50 3.79 9.12 7.59
N LEU A 51 2.74 9.47 8.34
CA LEU A 51 1.36 9.05 8.04
C LEU A 51 0.93 9.54 6.66
N GLN A 52 1.15 10.83 6.37
CA GLN A 52 0.79 11.44 5.08
C GLN A 52 1.56 10.78 3.94
N GLU A 53 2.87 10.59 4.08
CA GLU A 53 3.71 9.94 3.08
C GLU A 53 3.28 8.49 2.82
N GLY A 54 2.99 7.72 3.88
CA GLY A 54 2.48 6.35 3.78
C GLY A 54 1.14 6.28 3.05
N ALA A 55 0.21 7.17 3.39
CA ALA A 55 -1.10 7.26 2.77
C ALA A 55 -1.01 7.63 1.27
N ASP A 56 -0.19 8.62 0.92
CA ASP A 56 -0.01 9.06 -0.47
C ASP A 56 0.62 7.94 -1.32
N LYS A 57 1.63 7.24 -0.79
CA LYS A 57 2.22 6.08 -1.47
C LYS A 57 1.20 4.95 -1.65
N ALA A 58 0.41 4.63 -0.62
CA ALA A 58 -0.63 3.61 -0.72
C ALA A 58 -1.66 3.97 -1.80
N ALA A 59 -2.17 5.20 -1.77
CA ALA A 59 -3.13 5.69 -2.75
C ALA A 59 -2.59 5.65 -4.19
N ALA A 60 -1.36 6.11 -4.40
CA ALA A 60 -0.72 6.07 -5.71
C ALA A 60 -0.55 4.63 -6.23
N ARG A 61 -0.15 3.69 -5.35
CA ARG A 61 -0.03 2.26 -5.71
C ARG A 61 -1.39 1.66 -6.04
N ILE A 62 -2.43 1.90 -5.22
CA ILE A 62 -3.79 1.42 -5.49
C ILE A 62 -4.30 1.95 -6.83
N GLN A 63 -4.10 3.25 -7.09
CA GLN A 63 -4.50 3.87 -8.34
C GLN A 63 -3.82 3.18 -9.53
N PHE A 64 -2.49 3.00 -9.48
CA PHE A 64 -1.75 2.29 -10.52
C PHE A 64 -2.24 0.84 -10.71
N LEU A 65 -2.37 0.07 -9.63
CA LEU A 65 -2.80 -1.33 -9.67
C LEU A 65 -4.20 -1.46 -10.26
N ARG A 66 -5.10 -0.50 -10.00
CA ARG A 66 -6.43 -0.44 -10.61
C ARG A 66 -6.36 -0.22 -12.12
N TYR A 67 -5.41 0.59 -12.62
CA TYR A 67 -5.18 0.74 -14.05
C TYR A 67 -4.51 -0.48 -14.69
N ALA A 68 -3.59 -1.13 -13.98
CA ALA A 68 -2.81 -2.23 -14.51
C ALA A 68 -3.55 -3.58 -14.50
N PHE A 69 -4.33 -3.85 -13.45
CA PHE A 69 -4.95 -5.15 -13.20
C PHE A 69 -6.47 -5.08 -12.98
N GLY A 70 -7.04 -3.89 -12.84
CA GLY A 70 -8.49 -3.70 -12.73
C GLY A 70 -9.17 -3.73 -14.10
N SER A 71 -10.43 -4.15 -14.12
CA SER A 71 -11.28 -4.07 -15.30
C SER A 71 -11.68 -2.62 -15.57
N ILE A 72 -10.85 -1.86 -16.25
CA ILE A 72 -11.26 -0.56 -16.79
C ILE A 72 -12.23 -0.82 -17.94
N GLY A 73 -13.52 -0.60 -17.70
CA GLY A 73 -14.56 -0.66 -18.73
C GLY A 73 -15.38 -1.94 -18.84
N LEU A 74 -15.43 -2.77 -17.77
CA LEU A 74 -16.55 -3.71 -17.56
C LEU A 74 -17.51 -3.14 -16.53
#